data_AF-A0A7S2WLD9-F1
#
_entry.id   AF-A0A7S2WLD9-F1
#
_cell.length_a   1.000
_cell.length_b   1.000
_cell.length_c   1.000
_cell.angle_alpha   90.00
_cell.angle_beta   90.00
_cell.angle_gamma   90.00
#
_symmetry.space_group_name_H-M   'P 1'
#
loop_
_entity.id
_entity.type
_entity.pdbx_description
1 polymer ?
#
loop_
_entity_poly.entity_id
_entity_poly.type
_entity_poly.pdbx_seq_one_letter_code
_entity_poly.pdbx_strand_id
1 'polypeptide(L)'
;GKSGPECRAKTALLLTSTTTVGAPVEAWCLQMFGDSPALCISSNILGAALLRPNYLRNYLDAFDPYIIMASQGNSPEQISLEIYSLTKDEKSGSVAKDHFIASTFLDISIPDDLDITDPAMAMGTSPPIFCLCCQNHIVIIIRAIGFFASYELINNDLNMSGEKYTYRYVIDAAIRPGTENNVVEVVALLCEQGNPKDGKIVTFKLAGSLNE
;
A
#
# COMPACT_ATOMS: atom_id res chain seq x y z
N GLY A 1 2.62 19.38 -13.49
CA GLY A 1 1.24 18.85 -13.52
C GLY A 1 0.33 20.04 -13.30
N LYS A 2 -0.70 20.19 -14.14
CA LYS A 2 -1.56 21.39 -14.15
C LYS A 2 -2.50 21.40 -12.93
N SER A 3 -2.78 22.60 -12.45
CA SER A 3 -3.70 22.94 -11.36
C SER A 3 -5.10 22.32 -11.55
N GLY A 4 -5.86 22.24 -10.47
CA GLY A 4 -7.24 21.74 -10.45
C GLY A 4 -7.37 20.29 -9.99
N PRO A 5 -8.49 19.61 -10.29
CA PRO A 5 -8.79 18.27 -9.74
C PRO A 5 -7.83 17.17 -10.18
N GLU A 6 -7.04 17.39 -11.25
CA GLU A 6 -5.99 16.49 -11.74
C GLU A 6 -4.58 16.82 -11.20
N CYS A 7 -4.53 17.68 -10.18
CA CYS A 7 -3.31 17.98 -9.46
C CYS A 7 -2.59 16.68 -9.05
N ARG A 8 -1.27 16.63 -9.33
CA ARG A 8 -0.41 15.48 -9.01
C ARG A 8 0.33 15.71 -7.69
N ALA A 9 0.66 14.62 -7.00
CA ALA A 9 1.56 14.67 -5.86
C ALA A 9 2.88 15.37 -6.25
N LYS A 10 3.49 16.12 -5.31
CA LYS A 10 4.85 16.65 -5.50
C LYS A 10 5.91 15.57 -5.43
N THR A 11 5.56 14.40 -4.89
CA THR A 11 6.46 13.29 -4.62
C THR A 11 6.01 12.05 -5.40
N ALA A 12 6.99 11.32 -5.94
CA ALA A 12 6.84 9.96 -6.43
C ALA A 12 7.46 8.98 -5.43
N LEU A 13 6.87 7.79 -5.36
CA LEU A 13 7.40 6.65 -4.62
C LEU A 13 7.93 5.64 -5.63
N LEU A 14 9.16 5.18 -5.40
CA LEU A 14 9.79 4.09 -6.13
C LEU A 14 10.04 2.94 -5.16
N LEU A 15 9.55 1.76 -5.50
CA LEU A 15 9.89 0.52 -4.83
C LEU A 15 10.98 -0.19 -5.62
N THR A 16 12.08 -0.54 -4.96
CA THR A 16 13.18 -1.29 -5.58
C THR A 16 13.34 -2.63 -4.87
N SER A 17 13.61 -3.66 -5.65
CA SER A 17 13.96 -4.98 -5.14
C SER A 17 15.05 -5.58 -6.04
N THR A 18 15.74 -6.61 -5.54
CA THR A 18 16.69 -7.36 -6.34
C THR A 18 16.07 -8.67 -6.82
N THR A 19 16.70 -9.35 -7.76
CA THR A 19 16.29 -10.70 -8.20
C THR A 19 16.63 -11.79 -7.18
N THR A 20 17.33 -11.45 -6.10
CA THR A 20 17.70 -12.40 -5.05
C THR A 20 16.51 -12.67 -4.16
N VAL A 21 16.13 -13.94 -4.04
CA VAL A 21 15.04 -14.38 -3.16
C VAL A 21 15.31 -13.94 -1.73
N GLY A 22 14.30 -13.35 -1.07
CA GLY A 22 14.40 -12.85 0.30
C GLY A 22 15.18 -11.53 0.46
N ALA A 23 15.65 -10.92 -0.63
CA ALA A 23 16.21 -9.57 -0.53
C ALA A 23 15.13 -8.57 -0.11
N PRO A 24 15.47 -7.58 0.73
CA PRO A 24 14.50 -6.59 1.17
C PRO A 24 14.02 -5.72 0.00
N VAL A 25 12.77 -5.25 0.12
CA VAL A 25 12.27 -4.16 -0.74
C VAL A 25 12.64 -2.84 -0.08
N GLU A 26 13.12 -1.90 -0.88
CA GLU A 26 13.40 -0.54 -0.43
C GLU A 26 12.34 0.42 -0.97
N ALA A 27 11.99 1.44 -0.18
CA ALA A 27 11.15 2.56 -0.59
C ALA A 27 11.98 3.82 -0.73
N TRP A 28 11.88 4.44 -1.90
CA TRP A 28 12.57 5.67 -2.26
C TRP A 28 11.56 6.75 -2.61
N CYS A 29 11.73 7.96 -2.05
CA CYS A 29 10.93 9.12 -2.44
C CYS A 29 11.73 10.06 -3.32
N LEU A 30 11.08 10.59 -4.37
CA LEU A 30 11.66 11.55 -5.30
C LEU A 30 10.71 12.72 -5.52
N GLN A 31 11.24 13.93 -5.68
CA GLN A 31 10.44 15.07 -6.08
C GLN A 31 10.11 14.97 -7.58
N MET A 32 8.83 15.10 -7.95
CA MET A 32 8.40 15.06 -9.36
C MET A 32 8.69 16.36 -10.13
N PHE A 33 8.85 17.47 -9.42
CA PHE A 33 9.06 18.81 -9.99
C PHE A 33 10.24 19.47 -9.28
N GLY A 34 11.45 19.19 -9.76
CA GLY A 34 12.70 19.76 -9.25
C GLY A 34 13.88 18.80 -9.35
N ASP A 35 15.08 19.28 -9.04
CA ASP A 35 16.34 18.53 -9.12
C ASP A 35 16.74 17.89 -7.78
N SER A 36 15.76 17.44 -7.00
CA SER A 36 16.00 16.79 -5.72
C SER A 36 16.64 15.41 -5.91
N PRO A 37 17.66 15.04 -5.14
CA PRO A 37 18.11 13.67 -5.09
C PRO A 37 16.99 12.75 -4.56
N ALA A 38 17.00 11.50 -5.00
CA ALA A 38 16.19 10.45 -4.41
C ALA A 38 16.68 10.16 -2.99
N LEU A 39 15.75 9.95 -2.05
CA LEU A 39 16.08 9.51 -0.70
C LEU A 39 15.48 8.14 -0.42
N CYS A 40 16.30 7.22 0.08
CA CYS A 40 15.82 5.96 0.63
C CYS A 40 15.13 6.26 1.97
N ILE A 41 13.81 6.09 1.96
CA ILE A 41 12.93 6.32 3.11
C ILE A 41 12.91 5.08 4.01
N SER A 42 13.01 3.89 3.42
CA SER A 42 13.19 2.65 4.17
C SER A 42 13.91 1.62 3.31
N SER A 43 14.90 0.92 3.87
CA SER A 43 15.67 -0.12 3.19
C SER A 43 15.12 -1.53 3.42
N ASN A 44 14.06 -1.67 4.23
CA ASN A 44 13.46 -2.95 4.53
C ASN A 44 11.96 -2.79 4.79
N ILE A 45 11.17 -2.97 3.73
CA ILE A 45 9.71 -2.99 3.78
C ILE A 45 9.17 -4.21 3.03
N LEU A 46 7.90 -4.50 3.26
CA LEU A 46 7.13 -5.50 2.54
C LEU A 46 6.27 -4.86 1.44
N GLY A 47 5.95 -3.57 1.57
CA GLY A 47 5.19 -2.80 0.59
C GLY A 47 5.05 -1.34 1.04
N ALA A 48 4.77 -0.43 0.11
CA ALA A 48 4.45 0.95 0.46
C ALA A 48 3.56 1.61 -0.61
N ALA A 49 2.88 2.67 -0.22
CA ALA A 49 2.07 3.49 -1.12
C ALA A 49 2.02 4.96 -0.68
N LEU A 50 1.65 5.82 -1.61
CA LEU A 50 1.33 7.22 -1.31
C LEU A 50 -0.17 7.36 -1.05
N LEU A 51 -0.51 8.02 0.05
CA LEU A 51 -1.87 8.30 0.47
C LEU A 51 -2.15 9.80 0.29
N ARG A 52 -3.32 10.13 -0.26
CA ARG A 52 -3.88 11.47 -0.25
C ARG A 52 -5.09 11.51 0.69
N PRO A 53 -4.92 11.95 1.95
CA PRO A 53 -6.03 12.14 2.87
C PRO A 53 -7.13 13.06 2.31
N ASN A 54 -8.38 12.79 2.67
CA ASN A 54 -9.54 13.50 2.13
C ASN A 54 -9.54 15.00 2.42
N TYR A 55 -9.02 15.44 3.57
CA TYR A 55 -8.91 16.87 3.88
C TYR A 55 -7.90 17.61 2.98
N LEU A 56 -7.03 16.90 2.26
CA LEU A 56 -6.13 17.47 1.24
C LEU A 56 -6.79 17.54 -0.16
N ARG A 57 -8.07 17.20 -0.32
CA ARG A 57 -8.76 17.27 -1.63
C ARG A 57 -9.03 18.70 -2.12
N ASN A 58 -9.16 19.65 -1.19
CA ASN A 58 -9.54 21.03 -1.53
C ASN A 58 -8.40 21.86 -2.12
N TYR A 59 -7.18 21.32 -2.18
CA TYR A 59 -6.04 22.01 -2.79
C TYR A 59 -6.08 21.88 -4.31
N LEU A 60 -6.13 23.03 -4.98
CA LEU A 60 -6.02 23.16 -6.44
C LEU A 60 -4.56 23.03 -6.93
N ASP A 61 -3.60 23.00 -6.00
CA ASP A 61 -2.16 22.90 -6.25
C ASP A 61 -1.62 21.52 -5.87
N ALA A 62 -0.43 21.19 -6.40
CA ALA A 62 0.31 19.98 -6.06
C ALA A 62 0.37 19.77 -4.55
N PHE A 63 0.13 18.54 -4.09
CA PHE A 63 0.05 18.20 -2.67
C PHE A 63 1.23 17.33 -2.23
N ASP A 64 1.51 17.40 -0.92
CA ASP A 64 2.47 16.53 -0.26
C ASP A 64 1.71 15.31 0.32
N PRO A 65 1.87 14.11 -0.27
CA PRO A 65 1.17 12.92 0.19
C PRO A 65 1.73 12.42 1.53
N TYR A 66 0.95 11.59 2.20
CA TYR A 66 1.49 10.72 3.24
C TYR A 66 2.10 9.47 2.59
N ILE A 67 3.08 8.88 3.25
CA ILE A 67 3.60 7.56 2.89
C ILE A 67 3.07 6.53 3.86
N ILE A 68 2.59 5.41 3.33
CA ILE A 68 2.22 4.22 4.09
C ILE A 68 3.28 3.17 3.82
N MET A 69 3.79 2.54 4.87
CA MET A 69 4.74 1.44 4.76
C MET A 69 4.21 0.24 5.52
N ALA A 70 4.29 -0.92 4.89
CA ALA A 70 4.11 -2.21 5.54
C ALA A 70 5.49 -2.83 5.79
N SER A 71 5.73 -3.31 7.00
CA SER A 71 6.97 -3.97 7.40
C SER A 71 6.68 -5.18 8.28
N GLN A 72 7.70 -6.02 8.52
CA GLN A 72 7.58 -7.10 9.50
C GLN A 72 7.38 -6.50 10.90
N GLY A 73 6.39 -7.02 11.63
CA GLY A 73 6.14 -6.68 13.03
C GLY A 73 7.09 -7.40 14.00
N ASN A 74 6.65 -7.56 15.24
CA ASN A 74 7.49 -8.13 16.30
C ASN A 74 7.59 -9.67 16.22
N SER A 75 6.67 -10.32 15.52
CA SER A 75 6.66 -11.75 15.26
C SER A 75 6.57 -12.02 13.75
N PRO A 76 6.94 -13.23 13.28
CA PRO A 76 6.86 -13.60 11.85
C PRO A 76 5.45 -13.48 11.26
N GLU A 77 4.42 -13.66 12.08
CA GLU A 77 3.01 -13.63 11.70
C GLU A 77 2.40 -12.23 11.82
N GLN A 78 3.17 -11.21 12.20
CA GLN A 78 2.67 -9.87 12.39
C GLN A 78 3.21 -8.92 11.32
N ILE A 79 2.33 -8.11 10.73
CA ILE A 79 2.70 -6.98 9.87
C ILE A 79 2.51 -5.69 10.67
N SER A 80 3.48 -4.79 10.61
CA SER A 80 3.33 -3.40 11.05
C SER A 80 2.92 -2.53 9.86
N LEU A 81 1.94 -1.67 10.06
CA LEU A 81 1.56 -0.61 9.14
C LEU A 81 1.84 0.73 9.79
N GLU A 82 2.63 1.57 9.12
CA GLU A 82 2.99 2.89 9.62
C GLU A 82 2.72 3.97 8.57
N ILE A 83 2.25 5.12 9.02
CA ILE A 83 1.98 6.29 8.18
C ILE A 83 2.81 7.47 8.66
N TYR A 84 3.49 8.13 7.72
CA TYR A 84 4.25 9.35 7.97
C TYR A 84 3.85 10.45 6.99
N SER A 85 3.91 11.70 7.45
CA SER A 85 4.00 12.83 6.54
C SER A 85 5.37 12.87 5.87
N LEU A 86 5.42 13.53 4.72
CA LEU A 86 6.65 13.80 4.00
C LEU A 86 6.98 15.30 4.09
N THR A 87 8.25 15.61 4.22
CA THR A 87 8.78 16.98 4.18
C THR A 87 9.94 17.08 3.21
N LYS A 88 10.37 18.31 2.94
CA LYS A 88 11.61 18.58 2.22
C LYS A 88 12.72 18.85 3.24
N ASP A 89 13.76 18.02 3.23
CA ASP A 89 14.95 18.26 4.02
C ASP A 89 15.64 19.56 3.55
N GLU A 90 15.80 20.52 4.44
CA GLU A 90 16.31 21.85 4.09
C GLU A 90 17.77 21.83 3.63
N LYS A 91 18.56 20.84 4.04
CA LYS A 91 20.00 20.76 3.75
C LYS A 91 20.28 20.12 2.40
N SER A 92 19.63 19.00 2.11
CA SER A 92 19.82 18.23 0.89
C SER A 92 18.79 18.56 -0.19
N GLY A 93 17.68 19.21 0.17
CA GLY A 93 16.54 19.41 -0.71
C GLY A 93 15.74 18.14 -0.98
N SER A 94 16.08 17.01 -0.33
CA SER A 94 15.47 15.70 -0.56
C SER A 94 14.12 15.55 0.12
N VAL A 95 13.25 14.71 -0.42
CA VAL A 95 12.00 14.35 0.28
C VAL A 95 12.33 13.36 1.39
N ALA A 96 11.97 13.66 2.64
CA ALA A 96 12.23 12.85 3.82
C ALA A 96 10.94 12.52 4.60
N LYS A 97 10.99 11.48 5.46
CA LYS A 97 9.95 11.28 6.49
C LYS A 97 10.01 12.44 7.46
N ASP A 98 8.85 12.85 7.91
CA ASP A 98 8.72 13.98 8.81
C ASP A 98 8.01 13.54 10.10
N HIS A 99 6.69 13.69 10.17
CA HIS A 99 5.91 13.37 11.37
C HIS A 99 5.26 12.00 11.25
N PHE A 100 5.34 11.22 12.32
CA PHE A 100 4.52 10.03 12.49
C PHE A 100 3.03 10.42 12.61
N ILE A 101 2.19 9.74 11.83
CA ILE A 101 0.75 9.99 11.79
C ILE A 101 0.00 8.90 12.56
N ALA A 102 0.21 7.64 12.18
CA ALA A 102 -0.56 6.50 12.69
C ALA A 102 0.24 5.20 12.56
N SER A 103 -0.06 4.21 13.40
CA SER A 103 0.37 2.83 13.19
C SER A 103 -0.67 1.82 13.64
N THR A 104 -0.61 0.63 13.07
CA THR A 104 -1.34 -0.54 13.59
C THR A 104 -0.57 -1.82 13.31
N PHE A 105 -0.94 -2.88 14.02
CA PHE A 105 -0.44 -4.23 13.77
C PHE A 105 -1.54 -5.10 13.22
N LEU A 106 -1.17 -5.96 12.28
CA LEU A 106 -2.02 -6.97 11.69
C LEU A 106 -1.43 -8.33 12.03
N ASP A 107 -2.13 -9.09 12.87
CA ASP A 107 -1.78 -10.46 13.19
C ASP A 107 -2.39 -11.38 12.12
N ILE A 108 -1.54 -12.04 11.35
CA ILE A 108 -1.93 -12.97 10.28
C ILE A 108 -2.08 -14.35 10.89
N SER A 109 -3.33 -14.80 11.02
CA SER A 109 -3.61 -16.20 11.33
C SER A 109 -3.60 -17.01 10.04
N ILE A 110 -2.43 -17.52 9.64
CA ILE A 110 -2.32 -18.40 8.48
C ILE A 110 -2.94 -19.75 8.87
N PRO A 111 -3.95 -20.25 8.12
CA PRO A 111 -4.47 -21.60 8.35
C PRO A 111 -3.36 -22.65 8.16
N ASP A 112 -3.27 -23.61 9.09
CA ASP A 112 -2.22 -24.66 9.10
C ASP A 112 -2.14 -25.48 7.80
N ASP A 113 -3.22 -25.51 7.01
CA ASP A 113 -3.34 -26.24 5.75
C ASP A 113 -2.91 -25.44 4.51
N LEU A 114 -2.54 -24.16 4.67
CA LEU A 114 -2.16 -23.29 3.57
C LEU A 114 -0.64 -23.35 3.30
N ASP A 115 -0.26 -24.01 2.21
CA ASP A 115 1.13 -24.02 1.74
C ASP A 115 1.49 -22.65 1.15
N ILE A 116 2.25 -21.84 1.90
CA ILE A 116 2.76 -20.55 1.44
C ILE A 116 4.03 -20.79 0.62
N THR A 117 3.84 -21.17 -0.63
CA THR A 117 4.93 -21.14 -1.62
C THR A 117 4.93 -19.79 -2.33
N ASP A 118 6.13 -19.25 -2.58
CA ASP A 118 6.25 -18.01 -3.33
C ASP A 118 5.72 -18.19 -4.76
N PRO A 119 4.97 -17.20 -5.30
CA PRO A 119 4.45 -17.28 -6.65
C PRO A 119 5.59 -17.42 -7.67
N ALA A 120 5.42 -18.32 -8.64
CA ALA A 120 6.40 -18.60 -9.68
C ALA A 120 6.90 -17.32 -10.39
N MET A 121 8.16 -17.33 -10.84
CA MET A 121 8.91 -16.14 -11.32
C MET A 121 8.22 -15.24 -12.36
N ALA A 122 7.23 -15.74 -13.11
CA ALA A 122 6.44 -14.93 -14.04
C ALA A 122 5.62 -13.83 -13.32
N MET A 123 5.30 -14.01 -12.04
CA MET A 123 4.51 -13.08 -11.23
C MET A 123 5.36 -12.10 -10.41
N GLY A 124 6.67 -12.36 -10.27
CA GLY A 124 7.58 -11.64 -9.38
C GLY A 124 7.24 -11.80 -7.89
N THR A 125 8.23 -12.05 -7.03
CA THR A 125 8.02 -12.22 -5.58
C THR A 125 7.94 -10.89 -4.82
N SER A 126 8.27 -9.78 -5.47
CA SER A 126 8.32 -8.44 -4.85
C SER A 126 7.39 -7.43 -5.57
N PRO A 127 6.79 -6.48 -4.82
CA PRO A 127 6.76 -6.46 -3.36
C PRO A 127 5.91 -7.62 -2.80
N PRO A 128 6.22 -8.16 -1.59
CA PRO A 128 5.38 -9.19 -0.95
C PRO A 128 3.97 -8.71 -0.63
N ILE A 129 3.83 -7.42 -0.32
CA ILE A 129 2.57 -6.77 0.03
C ILE A 129 2.26 -5.66 -0.96
N PHE A 130 1.01 -5.64 -1.45
CA PHE A 130 0.48 -4.45 -2.09
C PHE A 130 -0.18 -3.55 -1.06
N CYS A 131 0.26 -2.29 -1.02
CA CYS A 131 -0.43 -1.21 -0.32
C CYS A 131 -1.23 -0.42 -1.36
N LEU A 132 -2.55 -0.37 -1.21
CA LEU A 132 -3.43 0.36 -2.12
C LEU A 132 -4.15 1.45 -1.34
N CYS A 133 -4.17 2.67 -1.89
CA CYS A 133 -4.77 3.83 -1.24
C CYS A 133 -5.86 4.44 -2.12
N CYS A 134 -7.03 4.67 -1.56
CA CYS A 134 -8.08 5.46 -2.20
C CYS A 134 -8.79 6.28 -1.13
N GLN A 135 -8.65 7.61 -1.20
CA GLN A 135 -9.20 8.50 -0.16
C GLN A 135 -8.52 8.22 1.20
N ASN A 136 -9.30 8.09 2.27
CA ASN A 136 -8.84 7.63 3.58
C ASN A 136 -8.76 6.10 3.69
N HIS A 137 -9.16 5.35 2.65
CA HIS A 137 -9.11 3.89 2.68
C HIS A 137 -7.76 3.38 2.24
N ILE A 138 -7.29 2.38 2.98
CA ILE A 138 -6.02 1.72 2.79
C ILE A 138 -6.32 0.23 2.74
N VAL A 139 -5.84 -0.45 1.71
CA VAL A 139 -5.95 -1.90 1.60
C VAL A 139 -4.56 -2.48 1.50
N ILE A 140 -4.29 -3.43 2.38
CA ILE A 140 -3.05 -4.21 2.40
C ILE A 140 -3.37 -5.59 1.87
N ILE A 141 -2.58 -6.05 0.90
CA ILE A 141 -2.78 -7.35 0.26
C ILE A 141 -1.51 -8.17 0.40
N ILE A 142 -1.58 -9.28 1.13
CA ILE A 142 -0.49 -10.26 1.20
C ILE A 142 -0.62 -11.17 -0.02
N ARG A 143 0.27 -10.98 -1.00
CA ARG A 143 0.11 -11.55 -2.33
C ARG A 143 0.18 -13.07 -2.36
N ALA A 144 1.03 -13.66 -1.53
CA ALA A 144 1.28 -15.10 -1.52
C ALA A 144 0.04 -15.94 -1.13
N ILE A 145 -0.85 -15.36 -0.30
CA ILE A 145 -2.03 -16.05 0.25
C ILE A 145 -3.34 -15.39 -0.19
N GLY A 146 -3.26 -14.25 -0.87
CA GLY A 146 -4.41 -13.45 -1.28
C GLY A 146 -5.27 -13.05 -0.08
N PHE A 147 -4.62 -12.60 0.97
CA PHE A 147 -5.24 -12.01 2.15
C PHE A 147 -5.33 -10.49 1.95
N PHE A 148 -6.53 -9.95 2.16
CA PHE A 148 -6.85 -8.53 2.02
C PHE A 148 -7.26 -8.03 3.40
N ALA A 149 -6.62 -6.97 3.89
CA ALA A 149 -7.05 -6.24 5.07
C ALA A 149 -7.32 -4.78 4.70
N SER A 150 -8.49 -4.27 5.06
CA SER A 150 -8.87 -2.89 4.82
C SER A 150 -8.85 -2.06 6.10
N TYR A 151 -8.35 -0.85 5.97
CA TYR A 151 -8.27 0.15 7.01
C TYR A 151 -8.86 1.46 6.53
N GLU A 152 -9.32 2.25 7.48
CA GLU A 152 -9.72 3.63 7.29
C GLU A 152 -8.90 4.53 8.22
N LEU A 153 -8.28 5.56 7.66
CA LEU A 153 -7.59 6.59 8.42
C LEU A 153 -8.60 7.64 8.90
N ILE A 154 -8.90 7.64 10.20
CA ILE A 154 -9.84 8.56 10.85
C ILE A 154 -9.11 9.26 11.99
N ASN A 155 -9.05 10.60 11.98
CA ASN A 155 -8.40 11.40 13.03
C ASN A 155 -6.96 10.97 13.37
N ASN A 156 -6.18 10.57 12.37
CA ASN A 156 -4.82 10.03 12.50
C ASN A 156 -4.72 8.66 13.20
N ASP A 157 -5.82 7.92 13.29
CA ASP A 157 -5.84 6.52 13.73
C ASP A 157 -6.24 5.57 12.60
N LEU A 158 -5.64 4.38 12.58
CA LEU A 158 -5.94 3.32 11.62
C LEU A 158 -6.97 2.34 12.18
N ASN A 159 -8.19 2.40 11.65
CA ASN A 159 -9.28 1.53 12.05
C ASN A 159 -9.46 0.42 11.02
N MET A 160 -9.36 -0.84 11.44
CA MET A 160 -9.59 -1.97 10.54
C MET A 160 -11.09 -2.08 10.25
N SER A 161 -11.46 -2.05 8.97
CA SER A 161 -12.85 -2.13 8.53
C SER A 161 -13.25 -3.53 8.03
N GLY A 162 -12.27 -4.39 7.73
CA GLY A 162 -12.55 -5.77 7.36
C GLY A 162 -11.35 -6.52 6.81
N GLU A 163 -11.52 -7.83 6.65
CA GLU A 163 -10.53 -8.73 6.09
C GLU A 163 -11.15 -9.79 5.18
N LYS A 164 -10.35 -10.35 4.26
CA LYS A 164 -10.81 -11.40 3.34
C LYS A 164 -9.66 -12.27 2.84
N TYR A 165 -9.90 -13.58 2.83
CA TYR A 165 -9.03 -14.56 2.16
C TYR A 165 -9.60 -14.97 0.81
N THR A 166 -8.72 -15.09 -0.17
CA THR A 166 -9.04 -15.64 -1.50
C THR A 166 -8.36 -16.98 -1.77
N TYR A 167 -7.38 -17.36 -0.94
CA TYR A 167 -6.57 -18.58 -1.06
C TYR A 167 -5.91 -18.73 -2.44
N ARG A 168 -5.61 -17.58 -3.06
CA ARG A 168 -5.04 -17.46 -4.40
C ARG A 168 -3.94 -16.42 -4.39
N TYR A 169 -2.98 -16.55 -5.29
CA TYR A 169 -1.99 -15.50 -5.49
C TYR A 169 -2.66 -14.23 -6.05
N VAL A 170 -2.20 -13.07 -5.58
CA VAL A 170 -2.56 -11.77 -6.17
C VAL A 170 -1.41 -11.28 -7.03
N ILE A 171 -1.62 -11.29 -8.35
CA ILE A 171 -0.63 -10.85 -9.33
C ILE A 171 -0.52 -9.34 -9.31
N ASP A 172 -1.67 -8.67 -9.41
CA ASP A 172 -1.79 -7.22 -9.46
C ASP A 172 -3.13 -6.82 -8.86
N ALA A 173 -3.22 -5.58 -8.36
CA ALA A 173 -4.45 -5.06 -7.80
C ALA A 173 -4.52 -3.53 -7.89
N ALA A 174 -5.72 -3.03 -8.08
CA ALA A 174 -6.03 -1.61 -8.08
C ALA A 174 -7.22 -1.33 -7.16
N ILE A 175 -7.20 -0.16 -6.53
CA ILE A 175 -8.30 0.33 -5.70
C ILE A 175 -8.97 1.51 -6.39
N ARG A 176 -10.30 1.59 -6.30
CA ARG A 176 -11.09 2.71 -6.82
C ARG A 176 -12.26 3.04 -5.89
N PRO A 177 -12.84 4.25 -5.99
CA PRO A 177 -14.11 4.55 -5.34
C PRO A 177 -15.20 3.58 -5.83
N GLY A 178 -16.01 3.05 -4.90
CA GLY A 178 -17.18 2.24 -5.24
C GLY A 178 -18.35 3.10 -5.71
N THR A 179 -19.42 2.42 -6.14
CA THR A 179 -20.68 3.06 -6.56
C THR A 179 -21.49 3.62 -5.38
N GLU A 180 -21.21 3.15 -4.18
CA GLU A 180 -21.90 3.51 -2.94
C GLU A 180 -21.01 4.45 -2.11
N ASN A 181 -21.62 5.33 -1.32
CA ASN A 181 -20.87 6.24 -0.44
C ASN A 181 -20.05 5.43 0.57
N ASN A 182 -18.80 5.84 0.81
CA ASN A 182 -17.86 5.21 1.73
C ASN A 182 -17.56 3.73 1.42
N VAL A 183 -17.77 3.28 0.18
CA VAL A 183 -17.34 1.96 -0.28
C VAL A 183 -16.16 2.14 -1.23
N VAL A 184 -15.15 1.28 -1.08
CA VAL A 184 -14.07 1.13 -2.07
C VAL A 184 -14.16 -0.21 -2.74
N GLU A 185 -13.77 -0.23 -4.01
CA GLU A 185 -13.67 -1.44 -4.80
C GLU A 185 -12.20 -1.77 -5.06
N VAL A 186 -11.82 -3.00 -4.73
CA VAL A 186 -10.51 -3.55 -5.08
C VAL A 186 -10.69 -4.51 -6.24
N VAL A 187 -10.09 -4.16 -7.38
CA VAL A 187 -10.01 -5.03 -8.55
C VAL A 187 -8.68 -5.75 -8.49
N ALA A 188 -8.70 -7.08 -8.44
CA ALA A 188 -7.50 -7.89 -8.31
C ALA A 188 -7.42 -8.93 -9.44
N LEU A 189 -6.21 -9.15 -9.95
CA LEU A 189 -5.88 -10.26 -10.84
C LEU A 189 -5.35 -11.42 -9.98
N LEU A 190 -6.14 -12.49 -9.90
CA LEU A 190 -5.82 -13.67 -9.12
C LEU A 190 -5.27 -14.79 -9.99
N CYS A 191 -4.41 -15.62 -9.39
CA CYS A 191 -3.90 -16.86 -9.98
C CYS A 191 -4.02 -18.01 -8.97
N GLU A 192 -4.42 -19.19 -9.45
CA GLU A 192 -4.45 -20.41 -8.63
C GLU A 192 -3.03 -20.90 -8.36
N GLN A 193 -2.77 -21.40 -7.16
CA GLN A 193 -1.43 -21.82 -6.76
C GLN A 193 -0.89 -22.98 -7.61
N GLY A 194 -1.76 -23.91 -8.01
CA GLY A 194 -1.41 -25.07 -8.83
C GLY A 194 -1.51 -24.86 -10.35
N ASN A 195 -1.94 -23.68 -10.81
CA ASN A 195 -2.10 -23.41 -12.25
C ASN A 195 -1.64 -21.98 -12.60
N PRO A 196 -0.34 -21.78 -12.88
CA PRO A 196 0.24 -20.46 -13.13
C PRO A 196 -0.22 -19.80 -14.45
N LYS A 197 -1.01 -20.51 -15.25
CA LYS A 197 -1.64 -19.97 -16.47
C LYS A 197 -3.08 -19.52 -16.24
N ASP A 198 -3.62 -19.71 -15.04
CA ASP A 198 -4.94 -19.19 -14.67
C ASP A 198 -4.85 -17.69 -14.38
N GLY A 199 -5.89 -16.96 -14.76
CA GLY A 199 -5.97 -15.52 -14.59
C GLY A 199 -7.42 -15.13 -14.40
N LYS A 200 -7.80 -14.82 -13.15
CA LYS A 200 -9.17 -14.44 -12.79
C LYS A 200 -9.18 -13.02 -12.27
N ILE A 201 -9.92 -12.15 -12.95
CA ILE A 201 -10.18 -10.80 -12.46
C ILE A 201 -11.38 -10.86 -11.52
N VAL A 202 -11.22 -10.33 -10.32
CA VAL A 202 -12.27 -10.23 -9.32
C VAL A 202 -12.42 -8.79 -8.85
N THR A 203 -13.59 -8.44 -8.33
CA THR A 203 -13.83 -7.16 -7.68
C THR A 203 -14.40 -7.40 -6.30
N PHE A 204 -13.74 -6.85 -5.29
CA PHE A 204 -14.19 -6.87 -3.90
C PHE A 204 -14.72 -5.50 -3.53
N LYS A 205 -15.92 -5.47 -2.94
CA LYS A 205 -16.45 -4.29 -2.27
C LYS A 205 -16.04 -4.34 -0.80
N LEU A 206 -15.37 -3.31 -0.32
CA LEU A 206 -14.97 -3.16 1.07
C LEU A 206 -15.65 -1.90 1.60
N ALA A 207 -16.53 -2.09 2.59
CA ALA A 207 -17.22 -0.97 3.23
C ALA A 207 -16.26 -0.25 4.19
N GLY A 208 -16.32 1.08 4.17
CA GLY A 208 -15.77 1.92 5.23
C GLY A 208 -16.61 1.83 6.49
N SER A 209 -16.04 2.31 7.59
CA SER A 209 -16.76 2.51 8.84
C SER A 209 -17.91 3.50 8.57
N LEU A 210 -19.14 3.12 8.89
CA LEU A 210 -20.22 4.10 9.00
C LEU A 210 -19.93 4.91 10.26
N ASN A 211 -19.46 6.14 10.11
CA ASN A 211 -19.51 7.10 11.22
C ASN A 211 -21.00 7.41 11.48
N GLU A 212 -21.53 6.90 12.59
CA GLU A 212 -22.75 7.46 13.22
C GLU A 212 -22.45 8.83 13.84
#